data_AF-A0A7W0QPE8-F1
#
_entry.id   AF-A0A7W0QPE8-F1
#
_cell.length_a   1.000
_cell.length_b   1.000
_cell.length_c   1.000
_cell.angle_alpha   90.00
_cell.angle_beta   90.00
_cell.angle_gamma   90.00
#
_symmetry.space_group_name_H-M   'P 1'
#
loop_
_entity.id
_entity.type
_entity.pdbx_description
1 polymer ?
#
loop_
_entity_poly.entity_id
_entity_poly.type
_entity_poly.pdbx_seq_one_letter_code
_entity_poly.pdbx_strand_id
1 'polypeptide(L)'
;MKGLLVVVLSCWSCVTAEANERSRQLALQAFDAAYNLDHREAIAFLDQAVQADPNDADAHRAVAVIAWLRIGFLRGSITVDDYLGSVSKPNINMLPPPAVEARRFHTHIARALELAEAELQRRPNDPDAHFRVGAIIGTQASYGATVE
;
A
#
# COMPACT_ATOMS: atom_id res chain seq x y z
N MET A 1 -21.10 -59.82 9.51
CA MET A 1 -19.88 -59.08 9.14
C MET A 1 -20.29 -57.89 8.28
N LYS A 2 -20.44 -56.70 8.88
CA LYS A 2 -20.70 -55.45 8.15
C LYS A 2 -19.53 -54.52 8.47
N GLY A 3 -18.66 -54.30 7.49
CA GLY A 3 -17.51 -53.40 7.61
C GLY A 3 -17.97 -51.96 7.63
N LEU A 4 -17.59 -51.24 8.68
CA LEU A 4 -17.79 -49.81 8.84
C LEU A 4 -16.67 -49.09 8.08
N LEU A 5 -17.02 -48.41 6.99
CA LEU A 5 -16.10 -47.59 6.21
C LEU A 5 -16.05 -46.20 6.85
N VAL A 6 -14.96 -45.87 7.53
CA VAL A 6 -14.72 -44.55 8.10
C VAL A 6 -14.17 -43.65 6.99
N VAL A 7 -15.00 -42.73 6.50
CA VAL A 7 -14.57 -41.65 5.61
C VAL A 7 -13.93 -40.57 6.48
N VAL A 8 -12.61 -40.45 6.37
CA VAL A 8 -11.86 -39.34 6.97
C VAL A 8 -12.11 -38.11 6.12
N LEU A 9 -12.99 -37.21 6.57
CA LEU A 9 -13.08 -35.85 6.03
C LEU A 9 -11.80 -35.10 6.44
N SER A 10 -10.85 -34.99 5.52
CA SER A 10 -9.75 -34.05 5.65
C SER A 10 -10.30 -32.63 5.47
N CYS A 11 -10.46 -31.89 6.57
CA CYS A 11 -10.65 -30.45 6.54
C CYS A 11 -9.44 -29.82 5.82
N TRP A 12 -9.66 -29.38 4.58
CA TRP A 12 -8.79 -28.37 3.98
C TRP A 12 -8.92 -27.11 4.82
N SER A 13 -7.91 -26.84 5.63
CA SER A 13 -7.72 -25.53 6.24
C SER A 13 -7.58 -24.54 5.09
N CYS A 14 -8.62 -23.76 4.85
CA CYS A 14 -8.52 -22.54 4.08
C CYS A 14 -7.57 -21.64 4.87
N VAL A 15 -6.29 -21.60 4.48
CA VAL A 15 -5.36 -20.60 5.00
C VAL A 15 -5.99 -19.26 4.64
N THR A 16 -6.54 -18.59 5.64
CA THR A 16 -6.88 -17.18 5.56
C THR A 16 -5.59 -16.47 5.21
N ALA A 17 -5.52 -15.87 4.03
CA ALA A 17 -4.43 -14.98 3.64
C ALA A 17 -4.51 -13.71 4.49
N GLU A 18 -4.22 -13.84 5.77
CA GLU A 18 -3.90 -12.73 6.65
C GLU A 18 -2.47 -12.29 6.29
N ALA A 19 -2.24 -10.99 6.15
CA ALA A 19 -0.94 -10.45 5.75
C ALA A 19 0.15 -10.97 6.69
N ASN A 20 1.29 -11.38 6.12
CA ASN A 20 2.40 -11.87 6.91
C ASN A 20 2.84 -10.85 7.97
N GLU A 21 2.95 -11.28 9.24
CA GLU A 21 3.32 -10.39 10.34
C GLU A 21 4.62 -9.62 10.09
N ARG A 22 5.62 -10.28 9.47
CA ARG A 22 6.88 -9.64 9.11
C ARG A 22 6.68 -8.55 8.06
N SER A 23 5.86 -8.80 7.05
CA SER A 23 5.53 -7.78 6.02
C SER A 23 4.90 -6.55 6.67
N ARG A 24 3.94 -6.77 7.57
CA ARG A 24 3.27 -5.71 8.33
C ARG A 24 4.25 -4.89 9.17
N GLN A 25 5.13 -5.54 9.92
CA GLN A 25 6.12 -4.84 10.75
C GLN A 25 7.10 -4.03 9.89
N LEU A 26 7.57 -4.58 8.77
CA LEU A 26 8.43 -3.87 7.84
C LEU A 26 7.73 -2.64 7.23
N ALA A 27 6.44 -2.76 6.88
CA ALA A 27 5.65 -1.62 6.40
C ALA A 27 5.51 -0.52 7.47
N LEU A 28 5.32 -0.88 8.74
CA LEU A 28 5.29 0.08 9.85
C LEU A 28 6.64 0.79 10.04
N GLN A 29 7.74 0.04 9.98
CA GLN A 29 9.10 0.60 10.04
C GLN A 29 9.37 1.55 8.85
N ALA A 30 8.84 1.22 7.67
CA ALA A 30 8.94 2.12 6.53
C ALA A 30 8.21 3.44 6.74
N PHE A 31 7.03 3.42 7.35
CA PHE A 31 6.30 4.65 7.68
C PHE A 31 7.03 5.49 8.72
N ASP A 32 7.62 4.86 9.74
CA ASP A 32 8.45 5.55 10.75
C ASP A 32 9.67 6.23 10.11
N ALA A 33 10.41 5.50 9.25
CA ALA A 33 11.53 6.07 8.51
C ALA A 33 11.07 7.20 7.56
N ALA A 34 9.95 7.04 6.86
CA ALA A 34 9.41 8.07 5.97
C ALA A 34 8.97 9.33 6.72
N TYR A 35 8.40 9.18 7.92
CA TYR A 35 8.03 10.29 8.80
C TYR A 35 9.26 11.09 9.24
N ASN A 36 10.38 10.41 9.50
CA ASN A 36 11.68 11.02 9.81
C ASN A 36 12.46 11.48 8.57
N LEU A 37 11.85 11.47 7.38
CA LEU A 37 12.44 11.85 6.09
C LEU A 37 13.61 10.95 5.62
N ASP A 38 13.79 9.79 6.25
CA ASP A 38 14.78 8.77 5.90
C ASP A 38 14.29 7.92 4.72
N HIS A 39 14.02 8.57 3.59
CA HIS A 39 13.36 7.95 2.43
C HIS A 39 14.10 6.73 1.85
N ARG A 40 15.45 6.69 1.96
CA ARG A 40 16.22 5.52 1.51
C ARG A 40 15.95 4.29 2.36
N GLU A 41 15.87 4.47 3.68
CA GLU A 41 15.59 3.40 4.62
C GLU A 41 14.13 2.96 4.51
N ALA A 42 13.20 3.91 4.38
CA ALA A 42 11.79 3.62 4.12
C ALA A 42 11.60 2.72 2.88
N ILE A 43 12.26 3.05 1.77
CA ILE A 43 12.21 2.23 0.55
C ILE A 43 12.80 0.83 0.80
N ALA A 44 13.90 0.73 1.55
CA ALA A 44 14.52 -0.56 1.85
C ALA A 44 13.59 -1.47 2.69
N PHE A 45 12.92 -0.91 3.70
CA PHE A 45 11.93 -1.66 4.49
C PHE A 45 10.74 -2.11 3.64
N LEU A 46 10.24 -1.26 2.74
CA LEU A 46 9.14 -1.63 1.84
C LEU A 46 9.52 -2.73 0.85
N ASP A 47 10.73 -2.67 0.28
CA ASP A 47 11.22 -3.71 -0.62
C ASP A 47 11.33 -5.05 0.13
N GLN A 48 11.75 -5.04 1.40
CA GLN A 48 11.74 -6.23 2.27
C GLN A 48 10.32 -6.68 2.62
N ALA A 49 9.36 -5.77 2.84
CA ALA A 49 7.98 -6.11 3.14
C ALA A 49 7.33 -6.90 1.99
N VAL A 50 7.46 -6.37 0.77
CA VAL A 50 6.96 -7.05 -0.45
C VAL A 50 7.68 -8.37 -0.72
N GLN A 51 8.97 -8.48 -0.38
CA GLN A 51 9.69 -9.77 -0.46
C GLN A 51 9.20 -10.78 0.58
N ALA A 52 8.87 -10.32 1.79
CA ALA A 52 8.36 -11.18 2.86
C ALA A 52 6.96 -11.71 2.54
N ASP A 53 6.12 -10.90 1.90
CA ASP A 53 4.81 -11.31 1.40
C ASP A 53 4.42 -10.59 0.09
N PRO A 54 4.66 -11.22 -1.06
CA PRO A 54 4.29 -10.64 -2.36
C PRO A 54 2.79 -10.51 -2.62
N ASN A 55 1.94 -11.05 -1.72
CA ASN A 55 0.49 -10.98 -1.82
C ASN A 55 -0.13 -10.10 -0.71
N ASP A 56 0.68 -9.36 0.04
CA ASP A 56 0.21 -8.39 1.02
C ASP A 56 -0.20 -7.07 0.33
N ALA A 57 -1.51 -6.89 0.17
CA ALA A 57 -2.09 -5.68 -0.40
C ALA A 57 -1.74 -4.41 0.40
N ASP A 58 -1.57 -4.49 1.72
CA ASP A 58 -1.21 -3.33 2.53
C ASP A 58 0.26 -2.93 2.32
N ALA A 59 1.17 -3.89 2.19
CA ALA A 59 2.57 -3.61 1.85
C ALA A 59 2.70 -2.95 0.47
N HIS A 60 1.96 -3.46 -0.53
CA HIS A 60 1.89 -2.81 -1.84
C HIS A 60 1.32 -1.40 -1.74
N ARG A 61 0.23 -1.18 -0.98
CA ARG A 61 -0.31 0.16 -0.75
C ARG A 61 0.71 1.08 -0.05
N ALA A 62 1.45 0.58 0.93
CA ALA A 62 2.47 1.34 1.63
C ALA A 62 3.60 1.81 0.68
N VAL A 63 4.03 0.95 -0.25
CA VAL A 63 4.98 1.33 -1.32
C VAL A 63 4.44 2.50 -2.13
N ALA A 64 3.17 2.43 -2.55
CA ALA A 64 2.55 3.49 -3.31
C ALA A 64 2.46 4.80 -2.50
N VAL A 65 2.00 4.75 -1.25
CA VAL A 65 1.90 5.94 -0.39
C VAL A 65 3.27 6.61 -0.22
N ILE A 66 4.32 5.86 0.08
CA ILE A 66 5.65 6.45 0.32
C ILE A 66 6.25 7.01 -0.99
N ALA A 67 6.01 6.36 -2.14
CA ALA A 67 6.41 6.90 -3.44
C ALA A 67 5.69 8.23 -3.74
N TRP A 68 4.38 8.30 -3.45
CA TRP A 68 3.59 9.52 -3.59
C TRP A 68 4.13 10.67 -2.72
N LEU A 69 4.39 10.42 -1.43
CA LEU A 69 4.95 11.41 -0.52
C LEU A 69 6.34 11.89 -0.99
N ARG A 70 7.18 10.98 -1.46
CA ARG A 70 8.50 11.30 -1.98
C ARG A 70 8.43 12.15 -3.25
N ILE A 71 7.46 11.93 -4.13
CA ILE A 71 7.20 12.82 -5.28
C ILE A 71 6.89 14.23 -4.79
N GLY A 72 6.01 14.37 -3.79
CA GLY A 72 5.66 15.67 -3.22
C GLY A 72 6.88 16.43 -2.69
N PHE A 73 7.76 15.72 -1.96
CA PHE A 73 9.03 16.27 -1.47
C PHE A 73 9.97 16.68 -2.62
N LEU A 74 10.19 15.79 -3.59
CA LEU A 74 11.12 16.03 -4.70
C LEU A 74 10.68 17.15 -5.65
N ARG A 75 9.37 17.38 -5.77
CA ARG A 75 8.81 18.48 -6.57
C ARG A 75 8.76 19.79 -5.81
N GLY A 76 9.02 19.78 -4.50
CA GLY A 76 8.82 20.95 -3.64
C GLY A 76 7.36 21.38 -3.57
N SER A 77 6.41 20.46 -3.83
CA SER A 77 4.97 20.74 -3.73
C SER A 77 4.44 20.64 -2.29
N ILE A 78 5.33 20.41 -1.33
CA ILE A 78 5.09 20.51 0.11
C ILE A 78 6.13 21.50 0.63
N THR A 79 5.71 22.73 0.88
CA THR A 79 6.55 23.82 1.36
C THR A 79 6.31 24.08 2.85
N VAL A 80 7.22 24.83 3.49
CA VAL A 80 7.02 25.31 4.87
C VAL A 80 5.75 26.16 4.98
N ASP A 81 5.40 26.89 3.92
CA ASP A 81 4.18 27.69 3.82
C ASP A 81 2.91 26.81 3.85
N ASP A 82 2.92 25.68 3.14
CA ASP A 82 1.84 24.68 3.21
C ASP A 82 1.68 24.09 4.62
N TYR A 83 2.79 23.93 5.33
CA TYR A 83 2.80 23.45 6.72
C TYR A 83 2.29 24.50 7.71
N LEU A 84 2.55 25.78 7.46
CA LEU A 84 2.15 26.90 8.32
C LEU A 84 0.76 27.48 7.99
N GLY A 85 0.05 26.90 7.04
CA GLY A 85 -1.34 27.22 6.72
C GLY A 85 -1.54 28.47 5.87
N SER A 86 -0.49 28.97 5.20
CA SER A 86 -0.62 30.06 4.25
C SER A 86 -1.13 29.52 2.91
N VAL A 87 -2.34 29.93 2.50
CA VAL A 87 -2.89 29.61 1.17
C VAL A 87 -2.18 30.49 0.14
N SER A 88 -1.03 30.04 -0.34
CA SER A 88 -0.36 30.64 -1.48
C SER A 88 -0.86 29.97 -2.78
N LYS A 89 -1.16 30.77 -3.81
CA LYS A 89 -1.47 30.20 -5.14
C LYS A 89 -0.17 29.57 -5.66
N PRO A 90 -0.13 28.27 -5.96
CA PRO A 90 1.10 27.67 -6.46
C PRO A 90 1.38 28.26 -7.84
N ASN A 91 2.33 29.18 -7.93
CA ASN A 91 2.98 29.49 -9.21
C ASN A 91 4.15 28.52 -9.34
N ILE A 92 3.83 27.25 -9.59
CA ILE A 92 4.84 26.21 -9.73
C ILE A 92 4.73 25.70 -11.14
N ASN A 93 5.76 25.99 -11.94
CA ASN A 93 6.08 25.21 -13.12
C ASN A 93 6.40 23.80 -12.59
N MET A 94 5.35 23.01 -12.40
CA MET A 94 5.35 21.79 -11.62
C MET A 94 6.22 20.77 -12.35
N LEU A 95 7.46 20.59 -11.90
CA LEU A 95 8.38 19.63 -12.48
C LEU A 95 7.65 18.29 -12.63
N PRO A 96 7.81 17.57 -13.76
CA PRO A 96 7.16 16.28 -13.92
C PRO A 96 7.58 15.34 -12.77
N PRO A 97 6.69 14.46 -12.28
CA PRO A 97 7.05 13.54 -11.23
C PRO A 97 8.24 12.68 -11.67
N PRO A 98 9.24 12.44 -10.80
CA PRO A 98 10.35 11.56 -11.12
C PRO A 98 9.83 10.19 -11.61
N ALA A 99 10.22 9.79 -12.82
CA ALA A 99 9.63 8.64 -13.50
C ALA A 99 9.77 7.31 -12.72
N VAL A 100 10.80 7.18 -11.88
CA VAL A 100 11.00 6.01 -11.00
C VAL A 100 9.92 5.94 -9.94
N GLU A 101 9.62 7.05 -9.26
CA GLU A 101 8.61 7.08 -8.20
C GLU A 101 7.20 6.99 -8.76
N ALA A 102 6.91 7.66 -9.89
CA ALA A 102 5.63 7.53 -10.56
C ALA A 102 5.36 6.07 -10.96
N ARG A 103 6.38 5.38 -11.52
CA ARG A 103 6.27 3.96 -11.85
C ARG A 103 6.08 3.09 -10.61
N ARG A 104 6.85 3.34 -9.54
CA ARG A 104 6.72 2.62 -8.26
C ARG A 104 5.30 2.79 -7.69
N PHE A 105 4.75 4.00 -7.73
CA PHE A 105 3.36 4.27 -7.36
C PHE A 105 2.38 3.43 -8.19
N HIS A 106 2.37 3.60 -9.51
CA HIS A 106 1.38 2.95 -10.38
C HIS A 106 1.47 1.42 -10.34
N THR A 107 2.68 0.85 -10.31
CA THR A 107 2.87 -0.60 -10.22
C THR A 107 2.28 -1.14 -8.92
N HIS A 108 2.62 -0.53 -7.78
CA HIS A 108 2.21 -1.10 -6.49
C HIS A 108 0.76 -0.78 -6.14
N ILE A 109 0.20 0.37 -6.53
CA ILE A 109 -1.20 0.67 -6.27
C ILE A 109 -2.14 -0.23 -7.09
N ALA A 110 -1.77 -0.54 -8.34
CA ALA A 110 -2.52 -1.49 -9.17
C ALA A 110 -2.48 -2.90 -8.56
N ARG A 111 -1.31 -3.36 -8.10
CA ARG A 111 -1.18 -4.66 -7.44
C ARG A 111 -1.94 -4.73 -6.12
N ALA A 112 -1.90 -3.65 -5.33
CA ALA A 112 -2.68 -3.56 -4.09
C ALA A 112 -4.18 -3.70 -4.38
N LEU A 113 -4.69 -3.00 -5.41
CA LEU A 113 -6.10 -3.04 -5.77
C LEU A 113 -6.52 -4.45 -6.22
N GLU A 114 -5.75 -5.09 -7.10
CA GLU A 114 -6.01 -6.46 -7.55
C GLU A 114 -6.15 -7.44 -6.38
N LEU A 115 -5.20 -7.38 -5.43
CA LEU A 115 -5.19 -8.24 -4.25
C LEU A 115 -6.37 -7.96 -3.32
N ALA A 116 -6.67 -6.68 -3.06
CA ALA A 116 -7.75 -6.27 -2.18
C ALA A 116 -9.14 -6.58 -2.77
N GLU A 117 -9.33 -6.42 -4.08
CA GLU A 117 -10.57 -6.82 -4.75
C GLU A 117 -10.76 -8.33 -4.70
N ALA A 118 -9.70 -9.12 -4.93
CA ALA A 118 -9.76 -10.57 -4.80
C ALA A 118 -10.10 -11.01 -3.36
N GLU A 119 -9.61 -10.27 -2.35
CA GLU A 119 -9.95 -10.47 -0.95
C GLU A 119 -11.42 -10.14 -0.65
N LEU A 120 -11.91 -9.00 -1.14
CA LEU A 120 -13.29 -8.59 -0.97
C LEU A 120 -14.26 -9.58 -1.62
N GLN A 121 -13.93 -10.13 -2.79
CA GLN A 121 -14.75 -11.17 -3.43
C GLN A 121 -14.83 -12.44 -2.59
N ARG A 122 -13.72 -12.83 -1.92
CA ARG A 122 -13.71 -13.98 -1.00
C ARG A 122 -14.44 -13.69 0.30
N ARG A 123 -14.43 -12.42 0.75
CA ARG A 123 -14.96 -11.97 2.04
C ARG A 123 -15.89 -10.75 1.89
N PRO A 124 -17.04 -10.90 1.21
CA PRO A 124 -17.87 -9.75 0.81
C PRO A 124 -18.52 -8.99 1.98
N ASN A 125 -18.61 -9.61 3.16
CA ASN A 125 -19.19 -9.01 4.35
C ASN A 125 -18.12 -8.59 5.39
N ASP A 126 -16.84 -8.69 5.05
CA ASP A 126 -15.74 -8.35 5.95
C ASP A 126 -15.45 -6.84 5.88
N PRO A 127 -15.65 -6.07 6.96
CA PRO A 127 -15.40 -4.63 6.96
C PRO A 127 -13.95 -4.28 6.65
N ASP A 128 -12.99 -5.13 7.01
CA ASP A 128 -11.57 -4.86 6.75
C ASP A 128 -11.27 -4.98 5.25
N ALA A 129 -11.92 -5.91 4.55
CA ALA A 129 -11.79 -6.06 3.10
C ALA A 129 -12.36 -4.83 2.36
N HIS A 130 -13.51 -4.32 2.82
CA HIS A 130 -14.08 -3.06 2.30
C HIS A 130 -13.18 -1.86 2.58
N PHE A 131 -12.68 -1.73 3.81
CA PHE A 131 -11.77 -0.66 4.20
C PHE A 131 -10.51 -0.66 3.33
N ARG A 132 -9.91 -1.83 3.10
CA ARG A 132 -8.69 -1.99 2.30
C ARG A 132 -8.90 -1.47 0.87
N VAL A 133 -9.98 -1.87 0.20
CA VAL A 133 -10.32 -1.36 -1.13
C VAL A 133 -10.52 0.15 -1.10
N GLY A 134 -11.29 0.66 -0.14
CA GLY A 134 -11.52 2.10 0.03
C GLY A 134 -10.24 2.90 0.23
N ALA A 135 -9.32 2.41 1.06
CA ALA A 135 -8.03 3.05 1.33
C ALA A 135 -7.14 3.10 0.08
N ILE A 136 -7.17 2.07 -0.77
CA ILE A 136 -6.44 2.02 -2.03
C ILE A 136 -7.01 3.05 -3.02
N ILE A 137 -8.33 3.08 -3.18
CA ILE A 137 -9.02 4.05 -4.05
C ILE A 137 -8.75 5.48 -3.58
N GLY A 138 -8.83 5.73 -2.28
CA GLY A 138 -8.49 7.03 -1.69
C GLY A 138 -7.05 7.44 -2.01
N THR A 139 -6.11 6.51 -1.92
CA THR A 139 -4.70 6.74 -2.28
C THR A 139 -4.55 7.11 -3.77
N GLN A 140 -5.24 6.41 -4.68
CA GLN A 140 -5.24 6.75 -6.11
C GLN A 140 -5.81 8.14 -6.38
N ALA A 141 -6.95 8.47 -5.76
CA ALA A 141 -7.57 9.78 -5.90
C ALA A 141 -6.65 10.90 -5.37
N SER A 142 -5.99 10.70 -4.22
CA SER A 142 -5.06 11.68 -3.68
C SER A 142 -3.82 11.88 -4.56
N TYR A 143 -3.28 10.81 -5.14
CA TYR A 143 -2.19 10.93 -6.12
C TYR A 143 -2.64 11.70 -7.35
N GLY A 144 -3.78 11.34 -7.96
CA GLY A 144 -4.31 12.03 -9.13
C GLY A 144 -4.60 13.52 -8.89
N ALA A 145 -5.02 13.89 -7.66
CA ALA A 145 -5.30 15.29 -7.33
C ALA A 145 -4.05 16.14 -7.05
N THR A 146 -2.91 15.52 -6.73
CA THR A 146 -1.71 16.25 -6.24
C THR A 146 -0.47 16.03 -7.09
N VAL A 147 -0.48 15.00 -7.95
CA VAL A 147 0.65 14.65 -8.80
C VAL A 147 0.35 14.87 -10.28
N GLU A 148 -0.81 14.39 -10.75
CA GLU A 148 -1.30 14.51 -12.14
C GLU A 148 -1.96 15.87 -12.41
#